data_AF-A0A091CAG7-F1
#
_entry.id   AF-A0A091CAG7-F1
#
_cell.length_a   1.000
_cell.length_b   1.000
_cell.length_c   1.000
_cell.angle_alpha   90.00
_cell.angle_beta   90.00
_cell.angle_gamma   90.00
#
_symmetry.space_group_name_H-M   'P 1'
#
loop_
_entity.id
_entity.type
_entity.pdbx_description
1 polymer ?
#
loop_
_entity_poly.entity_id
_entity_poly.type
_entity_poly.pdbx_seq_one_letter_code
_entity_poly.pdbx_strand_id
1 'polypeptide(L)' 'MYYDQLQKVEDRYKELGELMSDPEVIADTNRFMKLSKEEADLRETVEVYQRYKKRGKRH' A
#
# COMPACT_ATOMS: atom_id res chain seq x y z
N MET A 1 10.29 16.61 4.40
CA MET A 1 8.93 16.29 4.86
C MET A 1 8.05 15.57 3.83
N TYR A 2 8.44 15.41 2.54
CA TYR A 2 7.68 14.57 1.58
C TYR A 2 8.01 13.06 1.70
N TYR A 3 9.20 12.73 2.20
CA TYR A 3 9.61 11.35 2.48
C TYR A 3 8.77 10.72 3.60
N ASP A 4 8.37 11.50 4.61
CA ASP A 4 7.61 11.00 5.76
C ASP A 4 6.22 10.48 5.36
N GLN A 5 5.58 11.08 4.35
CA GLN A 5 4.31 10.57 3.81
C GLN A 5 4.49 9.26 3.05
N LEU A 6 5.55 9.15 2.25
CA LEU A 6 5.82 7.93 1.51
C LEU A 6 6.14 6.77 2.45
N GLN A 7 6.89 7.06 3.51
CA GLN A 7 7.26 6.09 4.53
C GLN A 7 6.04 5.60 5.29
N LYS A 8 5.11 6.49 5.65
CA LYS A 8 3.81 6.10 6.23
C LYS A 8 2.97 5.22 5.30
N VAL A 9 2.98 5.51 4.00
CA VAL A 9 2.27 4.70 3.00
C VAL A 9 2.90 3.31 2.87
N GLU A 10 4.23 3.21 2.85
CA GLU A 10 4.94 1.92 2.82
C GLU A 10 4.71 1.10 4.10
N ASP A 11 4.76 1.74 5.27
CA ASP A 11 4.51 1.09 6.56
C ASP A 11 3.07 0.55 6.61
N ARG A 12 2.10 1.35 6.17
CA ARG A 12 0.70 0.93 6.07
C ARG A 12 0.51 -0.21 5.08
N TYR A 13 1.15 -0.15 3.92
CA TYR A 13 1.11 -1.22 2.92
C TYR A 13 1.60 -2.56 3.49
N LYS A 14 2.70 -2.54 4.26
CA LYS A 14 3.21 -3.73 4.94
C LYS A 14 2.23 -4.26 5.99
N GLU A 15 1.69 -3.37 6.82
CA GLU A 15 0.70 -3.72 7.85
C GLU A 15 -0.54 -4.40 7.23
N LEU A 16 -1.04 -3.90 6.10
CA LEU A 16 -2.15 -4.52 5.38
C LEU A 16 -1.81 -5.94 4.90
N GLY A 17 -0.60 -6.16 4.39
CA GLY A 17 -0.14 -7.49 3.97
C GLY A 17 -0.03 -8.49 5.13
N GLU A 18 0.44 -8.03 6.28
CA GLU A 18 0.47 -8.83 7.51
C GLU A 18 -0.94 -9.18 8.00
N LEU A 19 -1.85 -8.19 8.04
CA LEU A 19 -3.25 -8.39 8.42
C LEU A 19 -3.97 -9.35 7.46
N MET A 20 -3.72 -9.25 6.15
CA MET A 20 -4.31 -10.15 5.17
C MET A 20 -3.74 -11.58 5.22
N SER A 21 -2.60 -11.77 5.89
CA SER A 21 -2.03 -13.09 6.14
C SER A 21 -2.59 -13.74 7.41
N ASP A 22 -3.30 -12.98 8.25
CA ASP A 22 -3.92 -13.48 9.47
C ASP A 22 -5.16 -14.34 9.15
N PRO A 23 -5.21 -15.62 9.59
CA PRO A 23 -6.35 -16.49 9.37
C PRO A 23 -7.68 -15.95 9.94
N GLU A 24 -7.65 -15.15 11.01
CA GLU A 24 -8.87 -14.51 11.55
C GLU A 24 -9.43 -13.46 10.59
N VAL A 25 -8.55 -12.76 9.87
CA VAL A 25 -8.94 -11.77 8.87
C VAL A 25 -9.37 -12.45 7.58
N ILE A 26 -8.69 -13.53 7.17
CA ILE A 26 -9.07 -14.33 6.00
C ILE A 26 -10.46 -14.95 6.19
N ALA A 27 -10.78 -15.38 7.41
CA ALA A 27 -12.11 -15.91 7.74
C ALA A 27 -13.20 -14.82 7.71
N ASP A 28 -12.87 -13.55 7.95
CA ASP A 28 -13.77 -12.42 7.80
C ASP A 28 -13.68 -11.81 6.39
N THR A 29 -14.48 -12.36 5.47
CA THR A 29 -14.56 -11.91 4.07
C THR A 29 -14.79 -10.40 3.92
N ASN A 30 -15.57 -9.77 4.82
CA ASN A 30 -15.81 -8.33 4.75
C ASN A 30 -14.55 -7.53 5.11
N ARG A 31 -13.82 -7.99 6.11
CA ARG A 31 -12.56 -7.37 6.54
C ARG A 31 -11.48 -7.58 5.51
N PHE A 32 -11.35 -8.80 4.98
CA PHE A 32 -10.44 -9.12 3.89
C PHE A 32 -10.68 -8.23 2.66
N MET A 33 -11.93 -8.11 2.18
CA MET A 33 -12.25 -7.24 1.04
C MET A 33 -11.89 -5.77 1.27
N LYS A 34 -12.10 -5.24 2.48
CA LYS A 34 -11.71 -3.86 2.82
C LYS A 34 -10.20 -3.69 2.77
N LEU A 35 -9.46 -4.60 3.38
CA LEU A 35 -7.99 -4.56 3.41
C LEU A 35 -7.38 -4.72 2.01
N SER A 36 -7.92 -5.62 1.17
CA SER A 36 -7.46 -5.79 -0.20
C SER A 36 -7.70 -4.55 -1.06
N LYS A 37 -8.81 -3.84 -0.85
CA LYS A 37 -9.07 -2.58 -1.55
C LYS A 37 -8.11 -1.48 -1.10
N GLU A 38 -7.87 -1.37 0.20
CA GLU A 38 -6.89 -0.42 0.75
C GLU A 38 -5.47 -0.72 0.24
N GLU A 39 -5.08 -2.01 0.17
CA GLU A 39 -3.78 -2.44 -0.37
C GLU A 39 -3.61 -2.05 -1.84
N ALA A 40 -4.65 -2.24 -2.65
CA ALA A 40 -4.66 -1.85 -4.06
C ALA A 40 -4.53 -0.33 -4.26
N ASP A 41 -5.27 0.47 -3.48
CA ASP A 41 -5.22 1.94 -3.55
C ASP A 41 -3.83 2.48 -3.14
N LEU A 42 -3.22 1.89 -2.10
CA LEU A 42 -1.86 2.25 -1.67
C LEU A 42 -0.82 1.83 -2.70
N ARG A 43 -0.96 0.63 -3.28
CA ARG A 43 -0.07 0.15 -4.34
C ARG A 43 -0.10 1.08 -5.55
N GLU A 44 -1.28 1.50 -6.00
CA GLU A 44 -1.42 2.45 -7.10
C GLU A 44 -0.73 3.78 -6.78
N THR A 45 -0.92 4.30 -5.55
CA THR A 45 -0.26 5.53 -5.08
C THR A 45 1.27 5.42 -5.12
N VAL A 46 1.82 4.32 -4.61
CA VAL A 46 3.27 4.05 -4.63
C VAL A 46 3.79 3.89 -6.06
N GLU A 47 3.08 3.15 -6.91
CA GLU A 47 3.47 2.93 -8.32
C GLU A 47 3.45 4.25 -9.12
N VAL A 48 2.42 5.09 -8.92
CA VAL A 48 2.33 6.42 -9.54
C VAL A 48 3.49 7.31 -9.08
N TYR A 49 3.80 7.32 -7.78
CA TYR A 49 4.94 8.08 -7.26
C TYR A 49 6.28 7.58 -7.82
N GLN A 50 6.49 6.26 -7.86
CA GLN A 50 7.69 5.68 -8.46
C GLN A 50 7.80 6.01 -9.95
N ARG A 51 6.70 5.99 -10.71
CA ARG A 51 6.66 6.43 -12.10
C ARG A 51 7.03 7.91 -12.24
N TYR A 52 6.49 8.78 -11.39
CA TYR A 52 6.84 10.20 -11.37
C TYR A 52 8.33 10.41 -11.08
N LYS A 53 8.87 9.74 -10.05
CA LYS A 53 10.30 9.78 -9.69
C LYS A 53 11.20 9.25 -10.80
N LYS A 54 10.77 8.19 -11.50
CA LYS A 54 11.51 7.58 -12.62
C LYS A 54 11.48 8.46 -13.88
N ARG A 55 10.36 9.13 -14.16
CA ARG A 55 10.24 10.09 -15.27
C ARG A 55 11.08 11.34 -15.04
N GLY A 56 11.22 11.82 -13.81
CA GLY A 56 12.12 12.93 -13.46
C GLY A 56 13.61 12.59 -13.48
N LYS A 57 14.00 11.31 -13.59
CA LYS A 57 15.40 10.86 -13.69
C LYS A 57 15.92 10.71 -15.13
N ARG A 58 15.13 11.11 -16.13
CA ARG A 58 15.60 11.23 -17.52
C ARG A 58 15.90 12.70 -17.81
N HIS A 59 16.98 13.21 -17.23
CA HIS A 59 17.60 14.42 -17.73
C HIS A 59 19.12 14.33 -17.63
#